data_AF-A0A5E4IG52-F1
#
_entry.id   AF-A0A5E4IG52-F1
#
_cell.length_a   1.000
_cell.length_b   1.000
_cell.length_c   1.000
_cell.angle_alpha   90.00
_cell.angle_beta   90.00
_cell.angle_gamma   90.00
#
_symmetry.space_group_name_H-M   'P 1'
#
loop_
_entity.id
_entity.type
_entity.pdbx_description
1 polymer ?
#
loop_
_entity_poly.entity_id
_entity_poly.type
_entity_poly.pdbx_seq_one_letter_code
_entity_poly.pdbx_strand_id
1 'polypeptide(L)'
;MLIFCHYIATGRILRQHISNAISREIIDIGYSKMGCPKDKVFEELDRIGKRFFDVDSPLRRACDKEIESILKEYKLEKHMESLIDIIRRYIRTPSFLVRYFSLENKKPNKDSIIKALNNTDGSGLSLRMMLYDFFDFLVERCGEEERTEYIDALDRIQTGSHSGKDIIKAFTEDELQGDRSERLAPNVRLVNGQTNRDSRQRLMLTFNTPFYPEILIASSVMAEGVDLHLSCRHVIHHDLCWNPSTLEQRTGRIDRIGAKGERCGQAIRVYIPYVAETQDEKMYRVVMDRERWFKVIMGEKFKMDSHTTEKLAERIPFPSEAAEVMAFKLGVSDAK
;
A
#
# COMPACT_ATOMS: atom_id res chain seq x y z
N MET A 1 -0.24 1.29 -1.40
CA MET A 1 -1.22 1.93 -2.32
C MET A 1 -2.37 0.98 -2.53
N LEU A 2 -3.60 1.48 -2.52
CA LEU A 2 -4.80 0.69 -2.72
C LEU A 2 -5.48 1.09 -4.04
N ILE A 3 -5.85 0.12 -4.86
CA ILE A 3 -6.57 0.35 -6.13
C ILE A 3 -7.90 -0.40 -6.07
N PHE A 4 -9.00 0.34 -6.18
CA PHE A 4 -10.33 -0.24 -6.32
C PHE A 4 -10.68 -0.39 -7.80
N CYS A 5 -11.03 -1.60 -8.23
CA CYS A 5 -11.54 -1.89 -9.57
C CYS A 5 -12.76 -2.82 -9.48
N HIS A 6 -13.83 -2.54 -10.21
CA HIS A 6 -15.05 -3.32 -10.15
C HIS A 6 -14.91 -4.68 -10.85
N TYR A 7 -14.29 -4.70 -12.03
CA TYR A 7 -14.22 -5.88 -12.88
C TYR A 7 -12.99 -6.74 -12.60
N ILE A 8 -13.19 -8.05 -12.43
CA ILE A 8 -12.12 -9.03 -12.18
C ILE A 8 -11.06 -9.02 -13.29
N ALA A 9 -11.51 -8.97 -14.56
CA ALA A 9 -10.61 -8.93 -15.72
C ALA A 9 -9.73 -7.67 -15.69
N THR A 10 -10.31 -6.50 -15.40
CA THR A 10 -9.57 -5.24 -15.22
C THR A 10 -8.55 -5.37 -14.10
N GLY A 11 -8.92 -5.94 -12.95
CA GLY A 11 -8.01 -6.18 -11.83
C GLY A 11 -6.80 -7.06 -12.20
N ARG A 12 -7.01 -8.12 -12.99
CA ARG A 12 -5.91 -8.98 -13.50
C ARG A 12 -4.96 -8.22 -14.43
N ILE A 13 -5.52 -7.48 -15.39
CA ILE A 13 -4.75 -6.67 -16.33
C ILE A 13 -3.96 -5.58 -15.59
N LEU A 14 -4.59 -4.85 -14.67
CA LEU A 14 -3.92 -3.87 -13.82
C LEU A 14 -2.77 -4.49 -13.04
N ARG A 15 -2.99 -5.66 -12.42
CA ARG A 15 -1.92 -6.38 -11.69
C ARG A 15 -0.72 -6.66 -12.59
N GLN A 16 -0.95 -7.13 -13.81
CA GLN A 16 0.12 -7.42 -14.76
C GLN A 16 0.85 -6.16 -15.22
N HIS A 17 0.14 -5.09 -15.58
CA HIS A 17 0.74 -3.84 -16.02
C HIS A 17 1.55 -3.15 -14.92
N ILE A 18 1.02 -3.14 -13.69
CA ILE A 18 1.71 -2.56 -12.53
C ILE A 18 2.93 -3.42 -12.16
N SER A 19 2.81 -4.75 -12.21
CA SER A 19 3.96 -5.64 -12.01
C SER A 19 5.08 -5.35 -13.01
N ASN A 20 4.74 -5.24 -14.30
CA ASN A 20 5.69 -4.89 -15.35
C ASN A 20 6.27 -3.48 -15.18
N ALA A 21 5.49 -2.53 -14.68
CA ALA A 21 5.97 -1.18 -14.39
C ALA A 21 6.99 -1.19 -13.24
N ILE A 22 6.70 -1.92 -12.15
CA ILE A 22 7.63 -2.10 -11.03
C ILE A 22 8.92 -2.77 -11.49
N SER A 23 8.83 -3.84 -12.27
CA SER A 23 10.04 -4.52 -12.77
C SER A 23 10.90 -3.59 -13.63
N ARG A 24 10.29 -2.77 -14.49
CA ARG A 24 11.00 -1.76 -15.28
C ARG A 24 11.67 -0.70 -14.40
N GLU A 25 10.94 -0.19 -13.41
CA GLU A 25 11.47 0.81 -12.47
C GLU A 25 12.67 0.26 -11.68
N ILE A 26 12.59 -1.00 -11.22
CA ILE A 26 13.71 -1.67 -10.54
C ILE A 26 14.92 -1.77 -11.48
N ILE A 27 14.71 -2.13 -12.75
CA ILE A 27 15.77 -2.17 -13.75
C ILE A 27 16.40 -0.79 -13.95
N ASP A 28 15.59 0.26 -14.10
CA ASP A 28 16.07 1.61 -14.41
C ASP A 28 16.84 2.24 -13.24
N ILE A 29 16.33 2.08 -12.00
CA ILE A 29 17.05 2.52 -10.79
C ILE A 29 18.31 1.69 -10.58
N GLY A 30 18.21 0.36 -10.73
CA GLY A 30 19.34 -0.55 -10.56
C GLY A 30 20.45 -0.28 -11.57
N TYR A 31 20.12 -0.07 -12.85
CA TYR A 31 21.03 0.35 -13.90
C TYR A 31 21.76 1.64 -13.53
N SER A 32 21.02 2.65 -13.08
CA SER A 32 21.56 3.96 -12.73
C SER A 32 22.51 3.89 -11.52
N LYS A 33 22.25 3.01 -10.55
CA LYS A 33 23.08 2.86 -9.34
C LYS A 33 24.28 1.93 -9.53
N MET A 34 24.13 0.84 -10.28
CA MET A 34 25.17 -0.20 -10.42
C MET A 34 26.06 0.00 -11.65
N GLY A 35 25.60 0.75 -12.67
CA GLY A 35 26.33 0.92 -13.92
C GLY A 35 26.48 -0.36 -14.76
N CYS A 36 25.73 -1.42 -14.44
CA CYS A 36 25.69 -2.66 -15.22
C CYS A 36 24.60 -2.61 -16.30
N PRO A 37 24.69 -3.42 -17.38
CA PRO A 37 23.64 -3.50 -18.40
C PRO A 37 22.25 -3.84 -17.81
N LYS A 38 21.18 -3.25 -18.38
CA LYS A 38 19.80 -3.41 -17.88
C LYS A 38 19.33 -4.86 -17.76
N ASP A 39 19.75 -5.72 -18.69
CA ASP A 39 19.46 -7.16 -18.71
C ASP A 39 20.13 -7.94 -17.56
N LYS A 40 21.21 -7.40 -16.97
CA LYS A 40 21.94 -8.01 -15.86
C LYS A 40 21.54 -7.47 -14.48
N VAL A 41 20.71 -6.43 -14.42
CA VAL A 41 20.34 -5.78 -13.15
C VAL A 41 19.73 -6.79 -12.16
N PHE A 42 18.75 -7.59 -12.60
CA PHE A 42 18.12 -8.57 -11.72
C PHE A 42 19.08 -9.68 -11.27
N GLU A 43 20.00 -10.12 -12.12
CA GLU A 43 21.01 -11.12 -11.76
C GLU A 43 21.93 -10.59 -10.64
N GLU A 44 22.39 -9.34 -10.75
CA GLU A 44 23.24 -8.72 -9.74
C GLU A 44 22.47 -8.46 -8.43
N LEU A 45 21.21 -8.02 -8.50
CA LEU A 45 20.36 -7.84 -7.32
C LEU A 45 20.10 -9.17 -6.61
N ASP A 46 19.84 -10.25 -7.35
CA ASP A 46 19.69 -11.59 -6.78
C ASP A 46 21.00 -12.10 -6.16
N ARG A 47 22.15 -11.80 -6.78
CA ARG A 47 23.46 -12.15 -6.23
C ARG A 47 23.71 -11.42 -4.90
N ILE A 48 23.33 -10.15 -4.80
CA ILE A 48 23.38 -9.39 -3.54
C ILE A 48 22.40 -9.98 -2.52
N GLY A 49 21.15 -10.25 -2.93
CA GLY A 49 20.11 -10.81 -2.08
C GLY A 49 20.48 -12.16 -1.47
N LYS A 50 21.16 -13.04 -2.21
CA LYS A 50 21.65 -14.35 -1.72
C LYS A 50 22.60 -14.23 -0.53
N ARG A 51 23.36 -13.13 -0.42
CA ARG A 51 24.26 -12.88 0.72
C ARG A 51 23.52 -12.67 2.04
N PHE A 52 22.20 -12.48 2.04
CA PHE A 52 21.38 -12.45 3.26
C PHE A 52 20.97 -13.85 3.74
N PHE A 53 21.12 -14.90 2.93
CA PHE A 53 20.86 -16.29 3.34
C PHE A 53 22.10 -17.00 3.85
N ASP A 54 23.27 -16.66 3.32
CA ASP A 54 24.53 -17.22 3.75
C ASP A 54 24.77 -16.90 5.24
N VAL A 55 24.80 -17.94 6.09
CA VAL A 55 25.00 -17.84 7.55
C VAL A 55 26.35 -17.18 7.87
N ASP A 56 27.33 -17.39 7.00
CA ASP A 56 28.68 -16.87 7.16
C ASP A 56 28.87 -15.49 6.58
N SER A 57 27.88 -14.97 5.86
CA SER A 57 27.94 -13.63 5.29
C SER A 57 27.95 -12.57 6.40
N PRO A 58 28.96 -11.67 6.41
CA PRO A 58 28.98 -10.52 7.30
C PRO A 58 27.75 -9.61 7.15
N LEU A 59 27.14 -9.60 5.95
CA LEU A 59 25.95 -8.81 5.66
C LEU A 59 24.72 -9.37 6.40
N ARG A 60 24.56 -10.70 6.42
CA ARG A 60 23.47 -11.33 7.18
C ARG A 60 23.62 -11.05 8.67
N ARG A 61 24.79 -11.34 9.25
CA ARG A 61 25.04 -11.15 10.69
C ARG A 61 24.85 -9.69 11.11
N ALA A 62 25.24 -8.74 10.26
CA ALA A 62 25.01 -7.32 10.50
C ALA A 62 23.52 -6.95 10.42
N CYS A 63 22.76 -7.50 9.46
CA CYS A 63 21.32 -7.30 9.35
C CYS A 63 20.60 -7.81 10.60
N ASP A 64 20.87 -9.07 10.97
CA ASP A 64 20.24 -9.74 12.10
C ASP A 64 20.54 -8.97 13.39
N LYS A 65 21.79 -8.55 13.60
CA LYS A 65 22.19 -7.77 14.78
C LYS A 65 21.48 -6.41 14.88
N GLU A 66 21.33 -5.68 13.77
CA GLU A 66 20.62 -4.39 13.79
C GLU A 66 19.13 -4.58 14.08
N ILE A 67 18.49 -5.59 13.48
CA ILE A 67 17.06 -5.89 13.71
C ILE A 67 16.85 -6.35 15.16
N GLU A 68 17.71 -7.25 15.66
CA GLU A 68 17.67 -7.73 17.04
C GLU A 68 17.85 -6.58 18.04
N SER A 69 18.72 -5.61 17.74
CA SER A 69 18.89 -4.42 18.58
C SER A 69 17.60 -3.60 18.68
N ILE A 70 16.87 -3.44 17.57
CA ILE A 70 15.59 -2.72 17.55
C ILE A 70 14.54 -3.53 18.33
N LEU A 71 14.45 -4.85 18.09
CA LEU A 71 13.46 -5.73 18.74
C LEU A 71 13.64 -5.86 20.25
N LYS A 72 14.87 -5.73 20.77
CA LYS A 72 15.16 -5.79 22.21
C LYS A 72 14.46 -4.70 23.04
N GLU A 73 14.06 -3.61 22.41
CA GLU A 73 13.28 -2.54 23.06
C GLU A 73 11.81 -2.96 23.29
N TYR A 74 11.38 -4.08 22.68
CA TYR A 74 10.01 -4.56 22.65
C TYR A 74 9.85 -5.94 23.30
N LYS A 75 8.71 -6.15 23.96
CA LYS A 75 8.33 -7.44 24.58
C LYS A 75 7.79 -8.43 23.53
N LEU A 76 8.65 -8.84 22.59
CA LEU A 76 8.33 -9.70 21.45
C LEU A 76 9.19 -10.96 21.39
N GLU A 77 9.71 -11.42 22.52
CA GLU A 77 10.70 -12.51 22.61
C GLU A 77 10.20 -13.81 21.94
N LYS A 78 8.91 -14.12 22.08
CA LYS A 78 8.29 -15.31 21.47
C LYS A 78 8.33 -15.32 19.93
N HIS A 79 8.40 -14.15 19.30
CA HIS A 79 8.35 -14.02 17.84
C HIS A 79 9.62 -13.41 17.24
N MET A 80 10.68 -13.24 18.05
CA MET A 80 11.89 -12.53 17.64
C MET A 80 12.54 -13.19 16.41
N GLU A 81 12.63 -14.52 16.40
CA GLU A 81 13.21 -15.27 15.27
C GLU A 81 12.39 -15.10 13.98
N SER A 82 11.06 -15.25 14.05
CA SER A 82 10.17 -15.02 12.90
C SER A 82 10.28 -13.60 12.37
N LEU A 83 10.25 -12.58 13.25
CA LEU A 83 10.33 -11.18 12.83
C LEU A 83 11.68 -10.85 12.17
N ILE A 84 12.79 -11.34 12.72
CA ILE A 84 14.11 -11.19 12.09
C ILE A 84 14.12 -11.82 10.69
N ASP A 85 13.58 -13.03 10.56
CA ASP A 85 13.53 -13.72 9.29
C ASP A 85 12.62 -13.01 8.26
N ILE A 86 11.43 -12.54 8.67
CA ILE A 86 10.50 -11.75 7.84
C ILE A 86 11.18 -10.49 7.32
N ILE A 87 11.80 -9.70 8.21
CA ILE A 87 12.43 -8.43 7.84
C ILE A 87 13.61 -8.68 6.91
N ARG A 88 14.45 -9.68 7.20
CA ARG A 88 15.56 -10.08 6.32
C ARG A 88 15.06 -10.54 4.95
N ARG A 89 13.98 -11.32 4.92
CA ARG A 89 13.30 -11.76 3.69
C ARG A 89 12.76 -10.59 2.87
N TYR A 90 12.38 -9.49 3.50
CA TYR A 90 11.95 -8.27 2.81
C TYR A 90 13.13 -7.43 2.32
N ILE A 91 14.15 -7.21 3.16
CA ILE A 91 15.35 -6.40 2.85
C ILE A 91 16.11 -6.96 1.64
N ARG A 92 16.15 -8.29 1.47
CA ARG A 92 16.81 -8.94 0.33
C ARG A 92 16.12 -8.72 -1.02
N THR A 93 14.89 -8.20 -1.04
CA THR A 93 14.11 -8.12 -2.28
C THR A 93 14.71 -7.09 -3.23
N PRO A 94 14.70 -7.33 -4.55
CA PRO A 94 15.26 -6.39 -5.53
C PRO A 94 14.66 -4.98 -5.42
N SER A 95 13.35 -4.89 -5.20
CA SER A 95 12.64 -3.62 -4.93
C SER A 95 13.20 -2.88 -3.71
N PHE A 96 13.51 -3.59 -2.61
CA PHE A 96 14.12 -2.98 -1.44
C PHE A 96 15.56 -2.54 -1.72
N LEU A 97 16.37 -3.43 -2.31
CA LEU A 97 17.78 -3.17 -2.59
C LEU A 97 17.98 -1.91 -3.43
N VAL A 98 17.24 -1.77 -4.54
CA VAL A 98 17.39 -0.60 -5.43
C VAL A 98 16.90 0.70 -4.78
N ARG A 99 15.93 0.64 -3.86
CA ARG A 99 15.42 1.83 -3.17
C ARG A 99 16.40 2.31 -2.10
N TYR A 100 16.78 1.42 -1.19
CA TYR A 100 17.42 1.82 0.06
C TYR A 100 18.94 1.61 0.10
N PHE A 101 19.52 0.74 -0.72
CA PHE A 101 20.97 0.56 -0.74
C PHE A 101 21.65 1.51 -1.74
N SER A 102 22.86 1.95 -1.37
CA SER A 102 23.83 2.55 -2.30
C SER A 102 24.55 1.41 -3.01
N LEU A 103 24.31 1.23 -4.31
CA LEU A 103 24.82 0.10 -5.10
C LEU A 103 26.00 0.48 -6.02
N GLU A 104 26.66 1.61 -5.75
CA GLU A 104 27.76 2.17 -6.55
C GLU A 104 29.04 1.33 -6.43
N ASN A 105 29.21 0.32 -7.31
CA ASN A 105 30.41 -0.52 -7.52
C ASN A 105 31.10 -1.16 -6.29
N LYS A 106 30.61 -0.90 -5.08
CA LYS A 106 31.12 -1.41 -3.81
C LYS A 106 30.13 -2.44 -3.29
N LYS A 107 30.66 -3.62 -2.94
CA LYS A 107 29.86 -4.68 -2.32
C LYS A 107 29.23 -4.13 -1.03
N PRO A 108 27.92 -4.32 -0.81
CA PRO A 108 27.28 -3.95 0.44
C PRO A 108 28.04 -4.53 1.64
N ASN A 109 28.32 -3.67 2.60
CA ASN A 109 29.03 -3.97 3.85
C ASN A 109 28.11 -3.68 5.06
N LYS A 110 28.63 -3.83 6.27
CA LYS A 110 27.90 -3.56 7.52
C LYS A 110 27.29 -2.15 7.54
N ASP A 111 28.08 -1.13 7.22
CA ASP A 111 27.62 0.28 7.24
C ASP A 111 26.52 0.54 6.21
N SER A 112 26.49 -0.24 5.12
CA SER A 112 25.47 -0.15 4.08
C SER A 112 24.08 -0.51 4.63
N ILE A 113 23.99 -1.40 5.63
CA ILE A 113 22.72 -1.79 6.25
C ILE A 113 22.18 -0.65 7.09
N ILE A 114 23.02 -0.06 7.96
CA ILE A 114 22.62 1.07 8.81
C ILE A 114 22.14 2.23 7.93
N LYS A 115 22.87 2.54 6.85
CA LYS A 115 22.47 3.55 5.87
C LYS A 115 21.15 3.18 5.19
N ALA A 116 20.99 1.93 4.76
CA ALA A 116 19.76 1.49 4.11
C ALA A 116 18.53 1.57 5.04
N LEU A 117 18.68 1.20 6.31
CA LEU A 117 17.61 1.31 7.31
C LEU A 117 17.21 2.77 7.56
N ASN A 118 18.16 3.70 7.47
CA ASN A 118 17.93 5.13 7.73
C ASN A 118 17.53 5.92 6.48
N ASN A 119 17.68 5.36 5.28
CA ASN A 119 17.24 6.00 4.04
C ASN A 119 15.71 6.09 3.99
N THR A 120 15.22 7.24 3.53
CA THR A 120 13.79 7.55 3.50
C THR A 120 13.14 7.15 2.18
N ASP A 121 11.87 6.75 2.25
CA ASP A 121 11.03 6.53 1.08
C ASP A 121 10.41 7.84 0.56
N GLY A 122 9.58 7.76 -0.48
CA GLY A 122 8.86 8.93 -1.02
C GLY A 122 7.81 9.54 -0.08
N SER A 123 7.59 8.98 1.11
CA SER A 123 6.82 9.61 2.19
C SER A 123 7.69 10.28 3.26
N GLY A 124 9.01 10.20 3.16
CA GLY A 124 9.94 10.76 4.14
C GLY A 124 10.19 9.86 5.36
N LEU A 125 9.58 8.67 5.41
CA LEU A 125 9.81 7.71 6.48
C LEU A 125 10.97 6.79 6.12
N SER A 126 11.86 6.53 7.08
CA SER A 126 12.91 5.52 6.92
C SER A 126 12.37 4.12 7.20
N LEU A 127 13.03 3.07 6.70
CA LEU A 127 12.64 1.70 7.08
C LEU A 127 12.73 1.51 8.59
N ARG A 128 13.76 2.07 9.24
CA ARG A 128 13.91 2.02 10.70
C ARG A 128 12.67 2.57 11.40
N MET A 129 12.18 3.75 10.99
CA MET A 129 10.97 4.34 11.56
C MET A 129 9.73 3.47 11.27
N MET A 130 9.60 2.94 10.06
CA MET A 130 8.49 2.05 9.71
C MET A 130 8.49 0.73 10.52
N LEU A 131 9.67 0.24 10.91
CA LEU A 131 9.80 -0.93 11.79
C LEU A 131 9.41 -0.59 13.23
N TYR A 132 9.85 0.56 13.76
CA TYR A 132 9.41 1.05 15.07
C TYR A 132 7.88 1.19 15.12
N ASP A 133 7.28 1.91 14.15
CA ASP A 133 5.82 2.03 14.02
C ASP A 133 5.10 0.67 14.01
N PHE A 134 5.68 -0.33 13.32
CA PHE A 134 5.11 -1.66 13.23
C PHE A 134 5.23 -2.43 14.55
N PHE A 135 6.35 -2.31 15.26
CA PHE A 135 6.53 -2.97 16.55
C PHE A 135 5.70 -2.32 17.65
N ASP A 136 5.60 -0.97 17.66
CA ASP A 136 4.67 -0.22 18.51
C ASP A 136 3.24 -0.71 18.26
N PHE A 137 2.84 -0.85 16.99
CA PHE A 137 1.53 -1.42 16.64
C PHE A 137 1.32 -2.83 17.23
N LEU A 138 2.28 -3.75 17.04
CA LEU A 138 2.17 -5.12 17.55
C LEU A 138 2.13 -5.21 19.08
N VAL A 139 2.76 -4.27 19.78
CA VAL A 139 2.84 -4.28 21.26
C VAL A 139 1.71 -3.51 21.91
N GLU A 140 1.37 -2.34 21.39
CA GLU A 140 0.41 -1.41 22.00
C GLU A 140 -1.02 -1.62 21.52
N ARG A 141 -1.21 -2.11 20.29
CA ARG A 141 -2.54 -2.19 19.66
C ARG A 141 -3.04 -3.61 19.41
N CYS A 142 -2.16 -4.61 19.38
CA CYS A 142 -2.55 -6.00 19.18
C CYS A 142 -2.56 -6.81 20.49
N GLY A 143 -3.59 -7.64 20.64
CA GLY A 143 -3.59 -8.74 21.61
C GLY A 143 -2.61 -9.86 21.23
N GLU A 144 -2.40 -10.85 22.11
CA GLU A 144 -1.47 -11.96 21.84
C GLU A 144 -1.88 -12.81 20.63
N GLU A 145 -3.18 -13.10 20.50
CA GLU A 145 -3.72 -13.85 19.36
C GLU A 145 -3.56 -13.06 18.05
N GLU A 146 -3.98 -11.79 18.03
CA GLU A 146 -3.89 -10.93 16.84
C GLU A 146 -2.43 -10.73 16.40
N ARG A 147 -1.51 -10.54 17.34
CA ARG A 147 -0.07 -10.47 17.05
C ARG A 147 0.41 -11.73 16.34
N THR A 148 -0.02 -12.89 16.82
CA THR A 148 0.31 -14.18 16.20
C THR A 148 -0.27 -14.25 14.78
N GLU A 149 -1.52 -13.80 14.58
CA GLU A 149 -2.13 -13.76 13.23
C GLU A 149 -1.34 -12.89 12.24
N TYR A 150 -0.89 -11.69 12.65
CA TYR A 150 -0.08 -10.83 11.80
C TYR A 150 1.25 -11.49 11.41
N ILE A 151 1.92 -12.11 12.37
CA ILE A 151 3.24 -12.72 12.17
C ILE A 151 3.11 -13.99 11.31
N ASP A 152 2.12 -14.83 11.58
CA ASP A 152 1.81 -16.02 10.77
C ASP A 152 1.43 -15.62 9.33
N ALA A 153 0.66 -14.55 9.16
CA ALA A 153 0.31 -14.03 7.85
C ALA A 153 1.55 -13.57 7.07
N LEU A 154 2.48 -12.88 7.74
CA LEU A 154 3.76 -12.46 7.15
C LEU A 154 4.68 -13.64 6.84
N ASP A 155 4.76 -14.63 7.73
CA ASP A 155 5.58 -15.82 7.54
C ASP A 155 5.15 -16.61 6.31
N ARG A 156 3.84 -16.68 6.05
CA ARG A 156 3.27 -17.31 4.86
C ARG A 156 3.50 -16.52 3.57
N ILE A 157 3.82 -15.23 3.62
CA ILE A 157 4.17 -14.47 2.41
C ILE A 157 5.61 -14.81 2.02
N GLN A 158 5.73 -15.62 0.96
CA GLN A 158 7.04 -15.90 0.39
C GLN A 158 7.50 -14.72 -0.47
N THR A 159 8.54 -14.02 -0.03
CA THR A 159 9.23 -13.00 -0.81
C THR A 159 10.14 -13.68 -1.85
N GLY A 160 9.57 -14.33 -2.87
CA GLY A 160 10.34 -15.17 -3.82
C GLY A 160 11.68 -14.54 -4.30
N SER A 161 12.71 -15.37 -4.47
CA SER A 161 13.92 -15.02 -5.25
C SER A 161 13.50 -14.71 -6.70
N HIS A 162 14.08 -13.71 -7.36
CA HIS A 162 13.69 -13.38 -8.75
C HIS A 162 14.18 -14.39 -9.81
N SER A 163 14.84 -15.47 -9.40
CA SER A 163 15.01 -16.65 -10.26
C SER A 163 13.65 -17.33 -10.49
N GLY A 164 13.21 -17.38 -11.75
CA GLY A 164 11.84 -17.69 -12.19
C GLY A 164 11.16 -18.96 -11.66
N LYS A 165 11.86 -19.84 -10.95
CA LYS A 165 11.26 -21.00 -10.26
C LYS A 165 10.67 -20.65 -8.87
N ASP A 166 11.15 -19.60 -8.20
CA ASP A 166 10.72 -19.28 -6.82
C ASP A 166 9.63 -18.20 -6.73
N ILE A 167 9.42 -17.40 -7.79
CA ILE A 167 8.29 -16.45 -7.86
C ILE A 167 6.95 -17.19 -7.82
N ILE A 168 6.90 -18.43 -8.33
CA ILE A 168 5.71 -19.30 -8.30
C ILE A 168 5.21 -19.49 -6.86
N LYS A 169 6.10 -19.60 -5.88
CA LYS A 169 5.70 -19.85 -4.48
C LYS A 169 5.18 -18.61 -3.75
N ALA A 170 5.33 -17.42 -4.33
CA ALA A 170 4.86 -16.18 -3.72
C ALA A 170 3.33 -16.03 -3.76
N PHE A 171 2.65 -16.80 -4.63
CA PHE A 171 1.22 -16.73 -4.86
C PHE A 171 0.58 -18.11 -4.66
N THR A 172 -0.57 -18.16 -4.02
CA THR A 172 -1.42 -19.36 -4.03
C THR A 172 -2.15 -19.52 -5.37
N GLU A 173 -2.67 -20.72 -5.65
CA GLU A 173 -3.41 -20.97 -6.91
C GLU A 173 -4.63 -20.05 -7.08
N ASP A 174 -5.35 -19.76 -5.98
CA ASP A 174 -6.49 -18.82 -5.98
C ASP A 174 -6.07 -17.36 -6.17
N GLU A 175 -4.85 -16.99 -5.76
CA GLU A 175 -4.27 -15.69 -6.07
C GLU A 175 -3.86 -15.59 -7.54
N LEU A 176 -3.35 -16.66 -8.16
CA LEU A 176 -2.90 -16.63 -9.55
C LEU A 176 -4.05 -16.39 -10.54
N GLN A 177 -5.22 -17.00 -10.31
CA GLN A 177 -6.41 -16.83 -11.17
C GLN A 177 -6.12 -17.12 -12.65
N GLY A 178 -5.24 -18.09 -12.91
CA GLY A 178 -4.80 -18.48 -14.26
C GLY A 178 -3.73 -17.58 -14.89
N ASP A 179 -3.20 -16.59 -14.17
CA ASP A 179 -2.04 -15.82 -14.62
C ASP A 179 -0.73 -16.59 -14.42
N ARG A 180 0.26 -16.29 -15.27
CA ARG A 180 1.62 -16.82 -15.11
C ARG A 180 2.36 -16.00 -14.07
N SER A 181 2.80 -16.65 -12.99
CA SER A 181 3.52 -16.03 -11.87
C SER A 181 4.79 -15.26 -12.30
N GLU A 182 5.47 -15.71 -13.35
CA GLU A 182 6.67 -15.09 -13.93
C GLU A 182 6.46 -13.63 -14.37
N ARG A 183 5.20 -13.24 -14.63
CA ARG A 183 4.82 -11.88 -15.04
C ARG A 183 4.35 -11.01 -13.88
N LEU A 184 4.36 -11.54 -12.66
CA LEU A 184 3.78 -10.88 -11.49
C LEU A 184 4.87 -10.50 -10.49
N ALA A 185 4.80 -9.26 -10.00
CA ALA A 185 5.67 -8.79 -8.94
C ALA A 185 5.08 -9.16 -7.57
N PRO A 186 5.86 -9.68 -6.61
CA PRO A 186 5.42 -9.92 -5.23
C PRO A 186 4.82 -8.68 -4.54
N ASN A 187 5.24 -7.49 -4.96
CA ASN A 187 4.76 -6.20 -4.44
C ASN A 187 3.29 -5.93 -4.76
N VAL A 188 2.71 -6.61 -5.77
CA VAL A 188 1.35 -6.37 -6.26
C VAL A 188 0.48 -7.59 -6.00
N ARG A 189 -0.66 -7.38 -5.35
CA ARG A 189 -1.62 -8.44 -5.05
C ARG A 189 -3.01 -8.06 -5.51
N LEU A 190 -3.80 -9.06 -5.92
CA LEU A 190 -5.17 -8.90 -6.38
C LEU A 190 -6.09 -9.68 -5.44
N VAL A 191 -7.13 -9.01 -4.96
CA VAL A 191 -8.16 -9.62 -4.14
C VAL A 191 -9.53 -9.38 -4.74
N ASN A 192 -10.25 -10.47 -5.00
CA ASN A 192 -11.61 -10.43 -5.51
C ASN A 192 -12.44 -11.62 -5.02
N GLY A 193 -13.62 -11.80 -5.62
CA GLY A 193 -14.56 -12.86 -5.24
C GLY A 193 -14.03 -14.29 -5.45
N GLN A 194 -13.00 -14.45 -6.28
CA GLN A 194 -12.34 -15.75 -6.52
C GLN A 194 -11.22 -16.03 -5.52
N THR A 195 -10.72 -15.02 -4.80
CA THR A 195 -9.75 -15.19 -3.73
C THR A 195 -10.44 -15.79 -2.51
N ASN A 196 -9.90 -16.88 -1.99
CA ASN A 196 -10.47 -17.58 -0.84
C ASN A 196 -10.40 -16.71 0.44
N ARG A 197 -11.15 -17.09 1.47
CA ARG A 197 -11.24 -16.31 2.72
C ARG A 197 -9.90 -16.16 3.44
N ASP A 198 -9.10 -17.22 3.47
CA ASP A 198 -7.84 -17.25 4.22
C ASP A 198 -6.75 -16.40 3.54
N SER A 199 -6.59 -16.53 2.22
CA SER A 199 -5.73 -15.66 1.40
C SER A 199 -6.16 -14.20 1.50
N ARG A 200 -7.48 -13.95 1.51
CA ARG A 200 -8.03 -12.62 1.68
C ARG A 200 -7.63 -12.00 3.02
N GLN A 201 -7.86 -12.69 4.13
CA GLN A 201 -7.49 -12.23 5.47
C GLN A 201 -5.99 -12.01 5.58
N ARG A 202 -5.17 -12.95 5.10
CA ARG A 202 -3.70 -12.82 5.07
C ARG A 202 -3.25 -11.57 4.31
N LEU A 203 -3.81 -11.32 3.12
CA LEU A 203 -3.46 -10.15 2.31
C LEU A 203 -3.89 -8.83 2.96
N MET A 204 -5.01 -8.82 3.70
CA MET A 204 -5.44 -7.64 4.48
C MET A 204 -4.47 -7.34 5.62
N LEU A 205 -4.14 -8.35 6.44
CA LEU A 205 -3.21 -8.20 7.56
C LEU A 205 -1.86 -7.70 7.07
N THR A 206 -1.31 -8.37 6.06
CA THR A 206 0.03 -8.05 5.55
C THR A 206 0.10 -6.70 4.84
N PHE A 207 -0.97 -6.25 4.16
CA PHE A 207 -1.02 -4.91 3.55
C PHE A 207 -1.00 -3.77 4.58
N ASN A 208 -1.38 -4.03 5.84
CA ASN A 208 -1.25 -3.06 6.92
C ASN A 208 0.16 -2.97 7.51
N THR A 209 1.07 -3.83 7.08
CA THR A 209 2.46 -3.86 7.55
C THR A 209 3.39 -3.12 6.57
N PRO A 210 4.62 -2.77 6.97
CA PRO A 210 5.59 -2.15 6.06
C PRO A 210 6.18 -3.11 5.00
N PHE A 211 5.71 -4.37 4.96
CA PHE A 211 6.20 -5.42 4.06
C PHE A 211 5.30 -5.58 2.83
N TYR A 212 5.37 -6.75 2.17
CA TYR A 212 4.51 -7.05 1.03
C TYR A 212 3.10 -7.46 1.45
N PRO A 213 2.07 -7.12 0.64
CA PRO A 213 2.15 -6.34 -0.60
C PRO A 213 2.22 -4.82 -0.39
N GLU A 214 2.90 -4.11 -1.29
CA GLU A 214 2.91 -2.64 -1.30
C GLU A 214 1.73 -2.04 -2.07
N ILE A 215 1.21 -2.80 -3.05
CA ILE A 215 0.07 -2.44 -3.88
C ILE A 215 -0.97 -3.54 -3.76
N LEU A 216 -2.13 -3.17 -3.25
CA LEU A 216 -3.30 -4.04 -3.20
C LEU A 216 -4.31 -3.56 -4.22
N ILE A 217 -4.68 -4.44 -5.15
CA ILE A 217 -5.78 -4.24 -6.09
C ILE A 217 -6.97 -5.01 -5.54
N ALA A 218 -8.07 -4.34 -5.33
CA ALA A 218 -9.24 -4.90 -4.67
C ALA A 218 -10.51 -4.61 -5.45
N SER A 219 -11.36 -5.64 -5.55
CA SER A 219 -12.74 -5.45 -6.01
C SER A 219 -13.67 -5.04 -4.86
N SER A 220 -14.98 -4.98 -5.14
CA SER A 220 -16.02 -4.69 -4.14
C SER A 220 -15.99 -5.62 -2.91
N VAL A 221 -15.32 -6.76 -3.01
CA VAL A 221 -15.17 -7.75 -1.94
C VAL A 221 -14.37 -7.23 -0.73
N MET A 222 -13.64 -6.13 -0.88
CA MET A 222 -12.94 -5.41 0.20
C MET A 222 -13.66 -4.15 0.69
N ALA A 223 -14.89 -3.88 0.23
CA ALA A 223 -15.56 -2.62 0.54
C ALA A 223 -16.10 -2.56 1.99
N GLU A 224 -16.27 -3.71 2.65
CA GLU A 224 -16.94 -3.82 3.94
C GLU A 224 -16.03 -4.41 5.04
N GLY A 225 -15.97 -3.73 6.19
CA GLY A 225 -15.44 -4.29 7.44
C GLY A 225 -13.92 -4.36 7.59
N VAL A 226 -13.13 -3.69 6.74
CA VAL A 226 -11.66 -3.81 6.76
C VAL A 226 -10.95 -2.48 6.93
N ASP A 227 -9.93 -2.48 7.76
CA ASP A 227 -9.05 -1.35 7.98
C ASP A 227 -7.77 -1.54 7.17
N LEU A 228 -7.41 -0.57 6.33
CA LEU A 228 -6.24 -0.63 5.45
C LEU A 228 -5.35 0.62 5.59
N HIS A 229 -5.53 1.36 6.68
CA HIS A 229 -4.99 2.70 6.93
C HIS A 229 -3.53 2.71 7.39
N LEU A 230 -3.03 1.59 7.94
CA LEU A 230 -1.75 1.59 8.66
C LEU A 230 -0.56 1.78 7.73
N SER A 231 -0.58 1.21 6.51
CA SER A 231 0.55 1.29 5.57
C SER A 231 0.19 1.88 4.20
N CYS A 232 -0.97 2.55 4.11
CA CYS A 232 -1.47 3.14 2.86
C CYS A 232 -1.82 4.64 3.01
N ARG A 233 -1.50 5.43 1.98
CA ARG A 233 -1.89 6.85 1.85
C ARG A 233 -2.31 7.24 0.44
N HIS A 234 -2.28 6.30 -0.50
CA HIS A 234 -2.62 6.53 -1.90
C HIS A 234 -3.73 5.57 -2.27
N VAL A 235 -4.86 6.11 -2.72
CA VAL A 235 -6.05 5.35 -3.11
C VAL A 235 -6.39 5.71 -4.55
N ILE A 236 -6.57 4.71 -5.41
CA ILE A 236 -7.02 4.89 -6.78
C ILE A 236 -8.38 4.21 -6.93
N HIS A 237 -9.41 4.98 -7.26
CA HIS A 237 -10.68 4.42 -7.70
C HIS A 237 -10.64 4.31 -9.21
N HIS A 238 -10.13 3.18 -9.72
CA HIS A 238 -9.98 2.95 -11.15
C HIS A 238 -11.33 3.01 -11.86
N ASP A 239 -12.33 2.34 -11.27
CA ASP A 239 -13.71 2.39 -11.74
C ASP A 239 -14.53 3.18 -10.71
N LEU A 240 -15.12 4.28 -11.16
CA LEU A 240 -15.92 5.13 -10.29
C LEU A 240 -17.31 4.52 -10.04
N CYS A 241 -17.79 4.62 -8.79
CA CYS A 241 -19.12 4.16 -8.41
C CYS A 241 -20.17 5.28 -8.54
N TRP A 242 -21.39 4.93 -8.96
CA TRP A 242 -22.53 5.86 -9.06
C TRP A 242 -22.98 6.46 -7.72
N ASN A 243 -22.62 5.82 -6.62
CA ASN A 243 -22.98 6.26 -5.27
C ASN A 243 -21.76 6.91 -4.58
N PRO A 244 -21.78 8.22 -4.28
CA PRO A 244 -20.69 8.89 -3.58
C PRO A 244 -20.44 8.30 -2.19
N SER A 245 -21.47 7.81 -1.49
CA SER A 245 -21.28 7.17 -0.18
C SER A 245 -20.42 5.91 -0.26
N THR A 246 -20.47 5.18 -1.39
CA THR A 246 -19.58 4.02 -1.61
C THR A 246 -18.13 4.47 -1.79
N LEU A 247 -17.90 5.58 -2.48
CA LEU A 247 -16.57 6.17 -2.66
C LEU A 247 -16.00 6.64 -1.31
N GLU A 248 -16.82 7.30 -0.50
CA GLU A 248 -16.48 7.79 0.84
C GLU A 248 -16.19 6.62 1.79
N GLN A 249 -17.04 5.60 1.85
CA GLN A 249 -16.81 4.42 2.68
C GLN A 249 -15.51 3.68 2.33
N ARG A 250 -15.19 3.55 1.03
CA ARG A 250 -13.93 2.96 0.58
C ARG A 250 -12.72 3.80 0.97
N THR A 251 -12.84 5.12 0.88
CA THR A 251 -11.78 6.06 1.27
C THR A 251 -11.59 6.08 2.79
N GLY A 252 -12.68 6.00 3.57
CA GLY A 252 -12.68 5.87 5.03
C GLY A 252 -12.12 4.55 5.57
N ARG A 253 -11.72 3.61 4.71
CA ARG A 253 -10.88 2.46 5.12
C ARG A 253 -9.41 2.85 5.34
N ILE A 254 -9.01 3.97 4.74
CA ILE A 254 -7.65 4.52 4.78
C ILE A 254 -7.60 5.78 5.63
N ASP A 255 -8.64 6.62 5.55
CA ASP A 255 -8.78 7.81 6.37
C ASP A 255 -9.32 7.44 7.76
N ARG A 256 -8.40 7.06 8.65
CA ARG A 256 -8.66 6.65 10.04
C ARG A 256 -7.59 7.21 10.98
N ILE A 257 -7.92 7.30 12.27
CA ILE A 257 -6.96 7.71 13.31
C ILE A 257 -5.75 6.77 13.29
N GLY A 258 -4.54 7.36 13.29
CA GLY A 258 -3.29 6.61 13.20
C GLY A 258 -2.96 6.11 11.79
N ALA A 259 -3.62 6.61 10.74
CA ALA A 259 -3.27 6.30 9.35
C ALA A 259 -1.82 6.69 9.02
N LYS A 260 -1.24 6.06 7.99
CA LYS A 260 0.12 6.41 7.51
C LYS A 260 0.25 7.91 7.21
N GLY A 261 -0.82 8.55 6.70
CA GLY A 261 -0.84 9.99 6.42
C GLY A 261 -0.52 10.85 7.65
N GLU A 262 -1.18 10.57 8.78
CA GLU A 262 -0.95 11.26 10.04
C GLU A 262 0.49 11.04 10.56
N ARG A 263 0.96 9.79 10.55
CA ARG A 263 2.30 9.44 11.06
C ARG A 263 3.45 10.04 10.24
N CYS A 264 3.28 10.19 8.92
CA CYS A 264 4.27 10.83 8.06
C CYS A 264 4.05 12.34 7.86
N GLY A 265 3.00 12.93 8.45
CA GLY A 265 2.65 14.34 8.25
C GLY A 265 2.29 14.69 6.80
N GLN A 266 1.77 13.74 6.02
CA GLN A 266 1.37 13.95 4.62
C GLN A 266 -0.10 13.59 4.39
N ALA A 267 -0.75 14.32 3.48
CA ALA A 267 -2.14 14.03 3.12
C ALA A 267 -2.33 12.65 2.46
N ILE A 268 -3.48 12.03 2.73
CA ILE A 268 -3.98 10.90 1.95
C ILE A 268 -4.40 11.42 0.58
N ARG A 269 -3.89 10.80 -0.48
CA ARG A 269 -4.19 11.17 -1.87
C ARG A 269 -5.17 10.19 -2.48
N VAL A 270 -6.29 10.71 -2.95
CA VAL A 270 -7.34 9.95 -3.64
C VAL A 270 -7.32 10.34 -5.12
N TYR A 271 -7.17 9.35 -5.98
CA TYR A 271 -7.14 9.51 -7.43
C TYR A 271 -8.38 8.85 -8.03
N ILE A 272 -9.03 9.58 -8.92
CA ILE A 272 -10.25 9.14 -9.62
C ILE A 272 -10.04 9.40 -11.11
N PRO A 273 -9.26 8.54 -11.79
CA PRO A 273 -9.08 8.65 -13.23
C PRO A 273 -10.42 8.43 -13.95
N TYR A 274 -10.64 9.17 -15.03
CA TYR A 274 -11.75 8.97 -15.96
C TYR A 274 -11.27 9.30 -17.38
N VAL A 275 -11.92 8.75 -18.40
CA VAL A 275 -11.64 9.09 -19.79
C VAL A 275 -12.48 10.30 -20.20
N ALA A 276 -11.84 11.39 -20.61
CA ALA A 276 -12.53 12.59 -21.07
C ALA A 276 -13.39 12.30 -22.31
N GLU A 277 -14.48 13.05 -22.48
CA GLU A 277 -15.44 12.92 -23.58
C GLU A 277 -16.14 11.54 -23.65
N THR A 278 -16.17 10.83 -22.53
CA THR A 278 -16.85 9.53 -22.42
C THR A 278 -17.92 9.53 -21.32
N GLN A 279 -18.61 8.40 -21.22
CA GLN A 279 -19.54 8.14 -20.13
C GLN A 279 -18.88 8.25 -18.74
N ASP A 280 -17.58 7.97 -18.62
CA ASP A 280 -16.84 8.06 -17.36
C ASP A 280 -16.78 9.50 -16.87
N GLU A 281 -16.57 10.47 -17.77
CA GLU A 281 -16.60 11.89 -17.42
C GLU A 281 -17.99 12.29 -16.93
N LYS A 282 -19.05 11.91 -17.66
CA LYS A 282 -20.43 12.19 -17.23
C LYS A 282 -20.71 11.61 -15.84
N MET A 283 -20.27 10.38 -15.58
CA MET A 283 -20.42 9.72 -14.28
C MET A 283 -19.63 10.46 -13.20
N TYR A 284 -18.38 10.85 -13.47
CA TYR A 284 -17.55 11.65 -12.57
C TYR A 284 -18.26 12.93 -12.16
N ARG A 285 -18.76 13.71 -13.13
CA ARG A 285 -19.50 14.95 -12.86
C ARG A 285 -20.70 14.71 -11.92
N VAL A 286 -21.53 13.70 -12.24
CA VAL A 286 -22.72 13.35 -11.45
C VAL A 286 -22.35 12.97 -10.02
N VAL A 287 -21.33 12.13 -9.84
CA VAL A 287 -20.95 11.62 -8.52
C VAL A 287 -20.35 12.72 -7.66
N MET A 288 -19.48 13.56 -8.24
CA MET A 288 -18.86 14.69 -7.54
C MET A 288 -19.90 15.74 -7.14
N ASP A 289 -20.89 16.02 -7.99
CA ASP A 289 -21.99 16.92 -7.64
C ASP A 289 -22.81 16.35 -6.47
N ARG A 290 -23.15 15.06 -6.50
CA ARG A 290 -23.87 14.40 -5.39
C ARG A 290 -23.05 14.40 -4.10
N GLU A 291 -21.75 14.19 -4.17
CA GLU A 291 -20.85 14.26 -3.01
C GLU A 291 -20.83 15.67 -2.42
N ARG A 292 -20.76 16.72 -3.25
CA ARG A 292 -20.84 18.12 -2.80
C ARG A 292 -22.15 18.39 -2.06
N TRP A 293 -23.28 17.95 -2.59
CA TRP A 293 -24.58 18.12 -1.91
C TRP A 293 -24.64 17.37 -0.59
N PHE A 294 -24.10 16.15 -0.55
CA PHE A 294 -24.02 15.37 0.67
C PHE A 294 -23.20 16.09 1.76
N LYS A 295 -22.03 16.64 1.40
CA LYS A 295 -21.18 17.42 2.30
C LYS A 295 -21.87 18.66 2.88
N VAL A 296 -22.65 19.37 2.06
CA VAL A 296 -23.46 20.50 2.52
C VAL A 296 -24.49 20.06 3.57
N ILE A 297 -25.21 18.97 3.30
CA ILE A 297 -26.19 18.42 4.27
C ILE A 297 -25.51 18.01 5.58
N MET A 298 -24.27 17.50 5.50
CA MET A 298 -23.46 17.13 6.66
C MET A 298 -22.80 18.33 7.37
N GLY A 299 -23.07 19.57 6.93
CA GLY A 299 -22.64 20.79 7.61
C GLY A 299 -21.29 21.36 7.15
N GLU A 300 -20.70 20.86 6.06
CA GLU A 300 -19.50 21.45 5.48
C GLU A 300 -19.82 22.80 4.81
N LYS A 301 -18.99 23.82 5.02
CA LYS A 301 -19.18 25.15 4.42
C LYS A 301 -19.02 25.06 2.89
N PHE A 302 -20.10 25.29 2.15
CA PHE A 302 -20.08 25.37 0.70
C PHE A 302 -19.17 26.52 0.24
N LYS A 303 -18.06 26.21 -0.45
CA LYS A 303 -17.21 27.19 -1.12
C LYS A 303 -17.44 27.10 -2.63
N MET A 304 -18.03 28.13 -3.22
CA MET A 304 -18.07 28.26 -4.68
C MET A 304 -16.68 28.69 -5.17
N ASP A 305 -15.91 27.76 -5.74
CA ASP A 305 -14.76 28.13 -6.56
C ASP A 305 -15.25 28.27 -8.02
N SER A 306 -15.35 29.51 -8.48
CA SER A 306 -15.85 29.90 -9.79
C SER A 306 -15.05 29.27 -10.95
N HIS A 307 -13.75 29.02 -10.75
CA HIS A 307 -12.88 28.44 -11.78
C HIS A 307 -13.14 26.96 -12.11
N THR A 308 -13.72 26.19 -11.18
CA THR A 308 -14.07 24.78 -11.42
C THR A 308 -15.47 24.64 -12.03
N THR A 309 -16.32 25.64 -11.80
CA THR A 309 -17.75 25.60 -12.18
C THR A 309 -17.94 25.86 -13.68
N GLU A 310 -17.14 26.74 -14.30
CA GLU A 310 -17.32 27.16 -15.70
C GLU A 310 -17.11 26.06 -16.76
N LYS A 311 -16.31 25.01 -16.49
CA LYS A 311 -16.21 23.84 -17.41
C LYS A 311 -17.27 22.76 -17.16
N LEU A 312 -17.99 22.86 -16.04
CA LEU A 312 -18.99 21.89 -15.56
C LEU A 312 -20.43 22.39 -15.70
N ALA A 313 -20.62 23.67 -16.02
CA ALA A 313 -21.90 24.37 -15.98
C ALA A 313 -22.79 24.10 -17.20
N GLU A 314 -23.47 22.96 -17.19
CA GLU A 314 -24.82 22.82 -17.78
C GLU A 314 -25.73 22.00 -16.84
N ARG A 315 -25.64 22.22 -15.52
CA ARG A 315 -26.57 21.60 -14.56
C ARG A 315 -27.05 22.57 -13.49
N ILE A 316 -28.33 22.39 -13.15
CA ILE A 316 -29.13 23.22 -12.26
C ILE A 316 -28.51 23.21 -10.85
N PRO A 317 -28.16 24.37 -10.27
CA PRO A 317 -27.65 24.45 -8.91
C PRO A 317 -28.73 23.98 -7.92
N PHE A 318 -28.33 23.35 -6.81
CA PHE A 318 -29.27 23.07 -5.74
C PHE A 318 -29.81 24.40 -5.19
N PRO A 319 -31.13 24.52 -4.98
CA PRO A 319 -31.73 25.75 -4.52
C PRO A 319 -31.12 26.22 -3.20
N SER A 320 -30.74 27.50 -3.12
CA SER A 320 -30.20 28.11 -1.91
C SER A 320 -31.20 28.03 -0.75
N GLU A 321 -32.51 28.12 -1.02
CA GLU A 321 -33.52 27.98 0.02
C GLU A 321 -33.54 26.56 0.60
N ALA A 322 -33.36 25.53 -0.24
CA ALA A 322 -33.31 24.14 0.23
C ALA A 322 -32.06 23.87 1.08
N ALA A 323 -30.93 24.48 0.71
CA ALA A 323 -29.67 24.36 1.47
C ALA A 323 -29.79 24.98 2.87
N GLU A 324 -30.43 26.14 3.00
CA GLU A 324 -30.64 26.80 4.29
C GLU A 324 -31.59 26.05 5.21
N VAL A 325 -32.64 25.43 4.65
CA VAL A 325 -33.63 24.66 5.41
C VAL A 325 -33.09 23.30 5.83
N MET A 326 -32.27 22.65 5.01
CA MET A 326 -31.76 21.29 5.26
C MET A 326 -30.41 21.25 6.00
N ALA A 327 -29.75 22.39 6.21
CA ALA A 327 -28.53 22.46 7.00
C ALA A 327 -28.82 22.21 8.49
N PHE A 328 -28.14 21.21 9.09
CA PHE A 328 -28.24 20.94 10.52
C PHE A 328 -27.69 22.11 11.34
N LYS A 329 -28.57 22.81 12.08
CA LYS A 329 -28.17 23.84 13.04
C LYS A 329 -27.77 23.19 14.37
N LEU A 330 -26.49 22.85 14.51
CA LEU A 330 -25.90 22.29 15.74
C LEU A 330 -25.59 23.35 16.83
N GLY A 331 -26.21 24.53 16.75
CA GLY A 331 -26.09 25.54 17.80
C GLY A 331 -26.90 25.13 19.01
N VAL A 332 -26.27 25.07 20.19
CA VAL A 332 -27.01 24.99 21.45
C VAL A 332 -27.74 26.31 21.63
N SER A 333 -29.05 26.32 21.40
CA SER A 333 -29.88 27.45 21.82
C SER A 333 -29.91 27.43 23.35
N ASP A 334 -29.25 28.39 23.99
CA ASP A 334 -29.42 28.67 25.41
C ASP A 334 -30.91 28.89 25.67
N ALA A 335 -31.54 27.90 26.31
CA ALA A 335 -32.92 27.99 26.74
C ALA A 335 -33.00 29.03 27.88
N LYS A 336 -33.72 30.13 27.63
CA LYS A 336 -34.22 31.04 28.67
C LYS A 336 -35.62 30.63 29.07
#